data_AF-A0A9P6LAS4-F1
#
_entry.id   AF-A0A9P6LAS4-F1
#
_cell.length_a   1.000
_cell.length_b   1.000
_cell.length_c   1.000
_cell.angle_alpha   90.00
_cell.angle_beta   90.00
_cell.angle_gamma   90.00
#
_symmetry.space_group_name_H-M   'P 1'
#
loop_
_entity.id
_entity.type
_entity.pdbx_description
1 polymer ?
#
loop_
_entity_poly.entity_id
_entity_poly.type
_entity_poly.pdbx_seq_one_letter_code
_entity_poly.pdbx_strand_id
1 'polypeptide(L)'
;MPSIVALQTLIDAGFDIMTIKYYVVAGMTLLFFDYLLTLPDEIRYAWRGRKPWTFYPFLLNRYLPVLYEIWVVFVVWWPGLTDEVCNHTAWMDIAIFVFLTLMAQMFLTLRIYALTMKNKMIMAFFSGVTISQLALGIYLTFLGATNPAVVSSSIPLDAFRLCSFEIHRLLGIGYASISIFFDLAAFSLIIGFGRRTGLNANSVAMSRPSLVHTIVHDATVYFFFVFTSQIIFLLTLIFGRVGASSVAIGFISVVDPFSVAHYPGPSRDWDRRLLTDNDRTPDAFPQKGCNR
;
A
#
# COMPACT_ATOMS: atom_id res chain seq x y z
N MET A 1 -17.91 43.67 -10.56
CA MET A 1 -18.08 42.63 -9.52
C MET A 1 -17.83 41.21 -10.02
N PRO A 2 -18.35 40.73 -11.18
CA PRO A 2 -18.04 39.37 -11.67
C PRO A 2 -16.54 39.17 -11.99
N SER A 3 -15.81 40.23 -12.35
CA SER A 3 -14.37 40.19 -12.63
C SER A 3 -13.50 39.92 -11.41
N ILE A 4 -13.89 40.38 -10.21
CA ILE A 4 -13.11 40.19 -8.98
C ILE A 4 -13.25 38.74 -8.49
N VAL A 5 -14.47 38.20 -8.54
CA VAL A 5 -14.74 36.80 -8.18
C VAL A 5 -14.00 35.85 -9.13
N ALA A 6 -14.04 36.12 -10.44
CA ALA A 6 -13.28 35.35 -11.43
C ALA A 6 -11.76 35.40 -11.18
N LEU A 7 -11.22 36.58 -10.84
CA LEU A 7 -9.81 36.72 -10.52
C LEU A 7 -9.42 35.93 -9.27
N GLN A 8 -10.24 35.98 -8.22
CA GLN A 8 -9.97 35.21 -6.99
C GLN A 8 -9.96 33.71 -7.26
N THR A 9 -10.92 33.20 -8.04
CA THR A 9 -10.96 31.77 -8.40
C THR A 9 -9.73 31.32 -9.18
N LEU A 10 -9.15 32.19 -10.01
CA LEU A 10 -7.93 31.89 -10.76
C LEU A 10 -6.69 31.85 -9.87
N ILE A 11 -6.61 32.77 -8.90
CA ILE A 11 -5.52 32.81 -7.92
C ILE A 11 -5.55 31.54 -7.07
N ASP A 12 -6.73 31.18 -6.55
CA ASP A 12 -6.91 29.98 -5.72
C ASP A 12 -6.52 28.71 -6.50
N ALA A 13 -6.98 28.59 -7.76
CA ALA A 13 -6.61 27.45 -8.62
C ALA A 13 -5.10 27.39 -8.91
N GLY A 14 -4.44 28.54 -9.07
CA GLY A 14 -3.00 28.60 -9.26
C GLY A 14 -2.21 28.11 -8.03
N PHE A 15 -2.64 28.50 -6.83
CA PHE A 15 -2.05 28.01 -5.59
C PHE A 15 -2.29 26.51 -5.38
N ASP A 16 -3.50 26.02 -5.69
CA ASP A 16 -3.84 24.60 -5.62
C ASP A 16 -2.88 23.79 -6.51
N ILE A 17 -2.70 24.19 -7.78
CA ILE A 17 -1.80 23.50 -8.72
C ILE A 17 -0.36 23.50 -8.23
N MET A 18 0.17 24.64 -7.80
CA MET A 18 1.55 24.73 -7.31
C MET A 18 1.77 23.86 -6.07
N THR A 19 0.80 23.82 -5.17
CA THR A 19 0.82 22.94 -3.99
C THR A 19 0.92 21.49 -4.40
N ILE A 20 0.16 21.07 -5.41
CA ILE A 20 0.23 19.71 -5.97
C ILE A 20 1.62 19.42 -6.52
N LYS A 21 2.22 20.32 -7.30
CA LYS A 21 3.56 20.11 -7.88
C LYS A 21 4.62 19.89 -6.80
N TYR A 22 4.60 20.70 -5.75
CA TYR A 22 5.53 20.55 -4.62
C TYR A 22 5.27 19.26 -3.84
N TYR A 23 4.00 18.87 -3.67
CA TYR A 23 3.64 17.63 -3.00
C TYR A 23 4.17 16.40 -3.71
N VAL A 24 4.05 16.33 -5.04
CA VAL A 24 4.60 15.22 -5.83
C VAL A 24 6.12 15.12 -5.65
N VAL A 25 6.84 16.24 -5.73
CA VAL A 25 8.30 16.25 -5.53
C VAL A 25 8.68 15.83 -4.10
N ALA A 26 7.92 16.25 -3.09
CA ALA A 26 8.13 15.83 -1.71
C ALA A 26 7.88 14.32 -1.53
N GLY A 27 6.81 13.79 -2.13
CA GLY A 27 6.49 12.36 -2.15
C GLY A 27 7.60 11.53 -2.80
N MET A 28 8.06 11.93 -3.98
CA MET A 28 9.21 11.32 -4.65
C MET A 28 10.45 11.36 -3.77
N THR A 29 10.77 12.50 -3.15
CA THR A 29 11.94 12.63 -2.28
C THR A 29 11.89 11.68 -1.09
N LEU A 30 10.73 11.57 -0.44
CA LEU A 30 10.52 10.66 0.69
C LEU A 30 10.64 9.19 0.26
N LEU A 31 10.10 8.84 -0.90
CA LEU A 31 10.17 7.49 -1.46
C LEU A 31 11.62 7.11 -1.83
N PHE A 32 12.37 8.02 -2.47
CA PHE A 32 13.80 7.82 -2.75
C PHE A 32 14.63 7.71 -1.47
N PHE A 33 14.31 8.52 -0.45
CA PHE A 33 15.00 8.47 0.83
C PHE A 33 14.84 7.10 1.50
N ASP A 34 13.63 6.55 1.55
CA ASP A 34 13.40 5.19 2.07
C ASP A 34 14.11 4.13 1.24
N TYR A 35 14.08 4.27 -0.08
CA TYR A 35 14.76 3.35 -0.98
C TYR A 35 16.26 3.29 -0.68
N LEU A 36 16.90 4.44 -0.54
CA LEU A 36 18.34 4.53 -0.24
C LEU A 36 18.68 3.95 1.14
N LEU A 37 17.83 4.16 2.14
CA LEU A 37 18.02 3.60 3.49
C LEU A 37 17.92 2.08 3.51
N THR A 38 16.97 1.51 2.75
CA THR A 38 16.68 0.07 2.78
C THR A 38 17.46 -0.75 1.74
N LEU A 39 18.12 -0.09 0.78
CA LEU A 39 18.90 -0.72 -0.28
C LEU A 39 20.04 -1.65 0.22
N PRO A 40 20.85 -1.28 1.24
CA PRO A 40 21.94 -2.16 1.72
C PRO A 40 21.43 -3.50 2.25
N ASP A 41 20.32 -3.45 3.00
CA ASP A 41 19.67 -4.65 3.54
C ASP A 41 19.00 -5.46 2.43
N GLU A 42 18.36 -4.80 1.47
CA GLU A 42 17.78 -5.47 0.30
C GLU A 42 18.85 -6.25 -0.47
N ILE A 43 19.99 -5.64 -0.79
CA ILE A 43 21.10 -6.31 -1.48
C ILE A 43 21.61 -7.50 -0.67
N ARG A 44 21.68 -7.36 0.66
CA ARG A 44 22.18 -8.40 1.55
C ARG A 44 21.23 -9.60 1.64
N TYR A 45 19.92 -9.37 1.73
CA TYR A 45 18.93 -10.40 2.08
C TYR A 45 18.05 -10.84 0.91
N ALA A 46 17.67 -9.93 0.02
CA ALA A 46 16.76 -10.23 -1.09
C ALA A 46 17.52 -10.65 -2.36
N TRP A 47 18.64 -9.99 -2.66
CA TRP A 47 19.40 -10.25 -3.90
C TRP A 47 20.34 -11.46 -3.82
N ARG A 48 20.80 -11.81 -2.61
CA ARG A 48 21.70 -12.96 -2.40
C ARG A 48 20.92 -14.24 -2.13
N GLY A 49 21.04 -15.23 -3.03
CA GLY A 49 20.57 -16.60 -2.80
C GLY A 49 19.49 -17.06 -3.77
N ARG A 50 18.69 -18.07 -3.36
CA ARG A 50 17.57 -18.61 -4.14
C ARG A 50 16.36 -17.67 -4.02
N LYS A 51 15.77 -17.30 -5.16
CA LYS A 51 14.63 -16.37 -5.24
C LYS A 51 13.32 -17.14 -5.08
N PRO A 52 12.57 -16.98 -3.98
CA PRO A 52 11.24 -17.57 -3.85
C PRO A 52 10.26 -16.88 -4.82
N TRP A 53 9.11 -17.51 -5.09
CA TRP A 53 8.09 -16.93 -5.98
C TRP A 53 7.58 -15.56 -5.49
N THR A 54 7.60 -15.30 -4.17
CA THR A 54 7.24 -14.03 -3.55
C THR A 54 8.27 -12.89 -3.77
N PHE A 55 9.45 -13.18 -4.31
CA PHE A 55 10.49 -12.18 -4.60
C PHE A 55 10.09 -11.24 -5.74
N TYR A 56 9.50 -11.77 -6.81
CA TYR A 56 9.08 -10.97 -7.97
C TYR A 56 7.97 -9.96 -7.63
N PRO A 57 6.88 -10.32 -6.94
CA PRO A 57 5.87 -9.35 -6.54
C PRO A 57 6.41 -8.33 -5.52
N PHE A 58 7.35 -8.72 -4.67
CA PHE A 58 8.05 -7.78 -3.79
C PHE A 58 8.82 -6.73 -4.60
N LEU A 59 9.60 -7.17 -5.60
CA LEU A 59 10.37 -6.27 -6.47
C LEU A 59 9.43 -5.33 -7.24
N LEU A 60 8.33 -5.87 -7.78
CA LEU A 60 7.38 -5.05 -8.53
C LEU A 60 6.72 -3.99 -7.64
N ASN A 61 6.25 -4.36 -6.45
CA ASN A 61 5.65 -3.42 -5.51
C ASN A 61 6.65 -2.37 -4.99
N ARG A 62 7.96 -2.68 -4.97
CA ARG A 62 9.00 -1.76 -4.50
C ARG A 62 9.52 -0.81 -5.56
N TYR A 63 9.68 -1.25 -6.80
CA TYR A 63 10.31 -0.45 -7.86
C TYR A 63 9.30 0.24 -8.80
N LEU A 64 8.11 -0.36 -8.98
CA LEU A 64 7.06 0.25 -9.81
C LEU A 64 6.60 1.62 -9.29
N PRO A 65 6.39 1.84 -7.98
CA PRO A 65 6.04 3.16 -7.45
C PRO A 65 7.15 4.20 -7.68
N VAL A 66 8.43 3.81 -7.57
CA VAL A 66 9.56 4.71 -7.85
C VAL A 66 9.49 5.20 -9.30
N LEU A 67 9.32 4.28 -10.25
CA LEU A 67 9.23 4.58 -11.67
C LEU A 67 8.00 5.44 -11.98
N TYR A 68 6.88 5.14 -11.33
CA TYR A 68 5.65 5.91 -11.44
C TYR A 68 5.85 7.35 -10.94
N GLU A 69 6.41 7.55 -9.75
CA GLU A 69 6.64 8.90 -9.22
C GLU A 69 7.63 9.71 -10.09
N ILE A 70 8.67 9.07 -10.64
CA ILE A 70 9.54 9.73 -11.64
C ILE A 70 8.72 10.21 -12.85
N TRP A 71 7.83 9.36 -13.36
CA TRP A 71 6.97 9.70 -14.49
C TRP A 71 6.02 10.85 -14.16
N VAL A 72 5.36 10.81 -13.00
CA VAL A 72 4.44 11.87 -12.56
C VAL A 72 5.18 13.20 -12.40
N VAL A 73 6.37 13.21 -11.78
CA VAL A 73 7.20 14.43 -11.70
C VAL A 73 7.56 14.93 -13.10
N PHE A 74 7.97 14.05 -14.01
CA PHE A 74 8.28 14.47 -15.37
C PHE A 74 7.08 15.14 -16.05
N VAL A 75 5.90 14.51 -16.02
CA VAL A 75 4.69 15.03 -16.68
C VAL A 75 4.20 16.35 -16.06
N VAL A 76 4.24 16.46 -14.73
CA VAL A 76 3.77 17.66 -14.00
C VAL A 76 4.61 18.91 -14.29
N TRP A 77 5.88 18.72 -14.63
CA TRP A 77 6.83 19.80 -14.94
C TRP A 77 7.09 19.96 -16.44
N TRP A 78 6.46 19.14 -17.28
CA TRP A 78 6.64 19.18 -18.73
C TRP A 78 5.86 20.34 -19.36
N PRO A 79 6.52 21.28 -20.08
CA PRO A 79 5.85 22.44 -20.67
C PRO A 79 5.02 22.08 -21.91
N GLY A 80 5.40 21.04 -22.65
CA GLY A 80 4.71 20.60 -23.87
C GLY A 80 3.57 19.62 -23.61
N LEU A 81 2.76 19.85 -22.58
CA LEU A 81 1.70 18.91 -22.16
C LEU A 81 0.52 18.96 -23.15
N THR A 82 0.35 17.88 -23.91
CA THR A 82 -0.77 17.69 -24.84
C THR A 82 -1.92 16.93 -24.18
N ASP A 83 -3.14 17.11 -24.70
CA ASP A 83 -4.33 16.42 -24.20
C ASP A 83 -4.17 14.88 -24.30
N GLU A 84 -3.45 14.40 -25.32
CA GLU A 84 -3.16 12.97 -25.52
C GLU A 84 -2.25 12.41 -24.42
N VAL A 85 -1.13 13.10 -24.11
CA VAL A 85 -0.23 12.70 -23.01
C VAL A 85 -0.98 12.73 -21.67
N CYS A 86 -1.85 13.71 -21.51
CA CYS A 86 -2.67 13.84 -20.31
C CYS A 86 -3.65 12.67 -20.14
N ASN A 87 -4.28 12.25 -21.23
CA ASN A 87 -5.13 11.08 -21.25
C ASN A 87 -4.34 9.82 -20.89
N HIS A 88 -3.22 9.56 -21.57
CA HIS A 88 -2.39 8.40 -21.27
C HIS A 88 -1.91 8.38 -19.82
N THR A 89 -1.49 9.52 -19.28
CA THR A 89 -1.05 9.62 -17.89
C THR A 89 -2.19 9.30 -16.92
N ALA A 90 -3.37 9.86 -17.13
CA ALA A 90 -4.52 9.57 -16.29
C ALA A 90 -4.90 8.06 -16.25
N TRP A 91 -4.88 7.38 -17.40
CA TRP A 91 -5.12 5.93 -17.45
C TRP A 91 -4.05 5.15 -16.70
N MET A 92 -2.79 5.55 -16.85
CA MET A 92 -1.67 4.94 -16.13
C MET A 92 -1.79 5.15 -14.61
N ASP A 93 -2.16 6.34 -14.15
CA ASP A 93 -2.33 6.65 -12.72
C ASP A 93 -3.37 5.72 -12.07
N ILE A 94 -4.55 5.57 -12.66
CA ILE A 94 -5.61 4.69 -12.13
C ILE A 94 -5.17 3.23 -12.15
N ALA A 95 -4.58 2.78 -13.27
CA ALA A 95 -4.16 1.40 -13.42
C ALA A 95 -3.07 1.03 -12.40
N ILE A 96 -2.07 1.91 -12.21
CA ILE A 96 -0.99 1.72 -11.24
C ILE A 96 -1.54 1.79 -9.82
N PHE A 97 -2.43 2.73 -9.51
CA PHE A 97 -3.09 2.83 -8.20
C PHE A 97 -3.83 1.54 -7.82
N VAL A 98 -4.69 1.04 -8.71
CA VAL A 98 -5.44 -0.20 -8.51
C VAL A 98 -4.46 -1.37 -8.32
N PHE A 99 -3.41 -1.43 -9.16
CA PHE A 99 -2.43 -2.48 -9.08
C PHE A 99 -1.65 -2.48 -7.75
N LEU A 100 -1.11 -1.34 -7.32
CA LEU A 100 -0.34 -1.21 -6.08
C LEU A 100 -1.19 -1.52 -4.86
N THR A 101 -2.43 -1.01 -4.82
CA THR A 101 -3.37 -1.26 -3.72
C THR A 101 -3.66 -2.77 -3.59
N LEU A 102 -3.91 -3.45 -4.70
CA LEU A 102 -4.18 -4.89 -4.69
C LEU A 102 -2.96 -5.70 -4.24
N MET A 103 -1.75 -5.29 -4.65
CA MET A 103 -0.52 -5.91 -4.17
C MET A 103 -0.37 -5.77 -2.66
N ALA A 104 -0.57 -4.56 -2.12
CA ALA A 104 -0.50 -4.31 -0.68
C ALA A 104 -1.51 -5.19 0.09
N GLN A 105 -2.75 -5.29 -0.41
CA GLN A 105 -3.79 -6.14 0.19
C GLN A 105 -3.45 -7.63 0.12
N MET A 106 -2.85 -8.11 -0.97
CA MET A 106 -2.37 -9.49 -1.06
C MET A 106 -1.31 -9.78 0.02
N PHE A 107 -0.34 -8.89 0.21
CA PHE A 107 0.68 -9.05 1.26
C PHE A 107 0.08 -9.00 2.67
N LEU A 108 -0.88 -8.12 2.91
CA LEU A 108 -1.56 -8.07 4.20
C LEU A 108 -2.39 -9.34 4.45
N THR A 109 -3.06 -9.86 3.43
CA THR A 109 -3.80 -11.12 3.51
C THR A 109 -2.86 -12.29 3.83
N LEU A 110 -1.69 -12.36 3.18
CA LEU A 110 -0.68 -13.39 3.48
C LEU A 110 -0.19 -13.31 4.93
N ARG A 111 0.02 -12.10 5.46
CA ARG A 111 0.36 -11.86 6.87
C ARG A 111 -0.71 -12.39 7.82
N ILE A 112 -1.97 -12.04 7.57
CA ILE A 112 -3.10 -12.49 8.38
C ILE A 112 -3.23 -14.01 8.30
N TYR A 113 -3.07 -14.61 7.13
CA TYR A 113 -3.14 -16.05 6.94
C TYR A 113 -2.05 -16.80 7.73
N ALA A 114 -0.82 -16.26 7.74
CA ALA A 114 0.27 -16.81 8.53
C ALA A 114 0.01 -16.69 10.04
N LEU A 115 -0.51 -15.54 10.49
CA LEU A 115 -0.84 -15.30 11.91
C LEU A 115 -2.01 -16.17 12.40
N THR A 116 -3.02 -16.38 11.56
CA THR A 116 -4.25 -17.11 11.93
C THR A 116 -4.11 -18.64 11.84
N MET A 117 -2.89 -19.17 11.96
CA MET A 117 -2.60 -20.60 11.92
C MET A 117 -3.17 -21.28 10.66
N LYS A 118 -3.08 -20.58 9.51
CA LYS A 118 -3.54 -21.07 8.20
C LYS A 118 -5.05 -21.33 8.10
N ASN A 119 -5.88 -20.58 8.83
CA ASN A 119 -7.34 -20.68 8.71
C ASN A 119 -7.82 -20.25 7.31
N LYS A 120 -8.30 -21.22 6.51
CA LYS A 120 -8.76 -21.00 5.14
C LYS A 120 -10.01 -20.10 5.04
N MET A 121 -10.85 -20.06 6.07
CA MET A 121 -12.06 -19.22 6.07
C MET A 121 -11.70 -17.72 6.06
N ILE A 122 -10.70 -17.35 6.86
CA ILE A 122 -10.21 -15.96 6.94
C ILE A 122 -9.57 -15.56 5.62
N MET A 123 -8.74 -16.44 5.03
CA MET A 123 -8.17 -16.21 3.70
C MET A 123 -9.25 -16.04 2.63
N ALA A 124 -10.27 -16.91 2.62
CA ALA A 124 -11.39 -16.82 1.68
C ALA A 124 -12.13 -15.48 1.82
N PHE A 125 -12.40 -15.04 3.05
CA PHE A 125 -13.02 -13.74 3.33
C PHE A 125 -12.21 -12.57 2.76
N PHE A 126 -10.93 -12.43 3.12
CA PHE A 126 -10.10 -11.33 2.63
C PHE A 126 -9.92 -11.38 1.11
N SER A 127 -9.73 -12.57 0.54
CA SER A 127 -9.64 -12.72 -0.91
C SER A 127 -10.91 -12.30 -1.62
N GLY A 128 -12.10 -12.58 -1.06
CA GLY A 128 -13.38 -12.13 -1.61
C GLY A 128 -13.52 -10.61 -1.61
N VAL A 129 -13.06 -9.94 -0.54
CA VAL A 129 -13.05 -8.46 -0.45
C VAL A 129 -12.07 -7.86 -1.46
N THR A 130 -10.87 -8.43 -1.61
CA THR A 130 -9.91 -7.98 -2.62
C THR A 130 -10.43 -8.19 -4.05
N ILE A 131 -11.14 -9.30 -4.31
CA ILE A 131 -11.76 -9.56 -5.63
C ILE A 131 -12.90 -8.56 -5.92
N SER A 132 -13.73 -8.23 -4.94
CA SER A 132 -14.79 -7.22 -5.13
C SER A 132 -14.20 -5.83 -5.39
N GLN A 133 -13.11 -5.48 -4.71
CA GLN A 133 -12.37 -4.25 -4.97
C GLN A 133 -11.71 -4.24 -6.35
N LEU A 134 -11.11 -5.37 -6.79
CA LEU A 134 -10.57 -5.50 -8.14
C LEU A 134 -11.67 -5.31 -9.20
N ALA A 135 -12.83 -5.94 -9.02
CA ALA A 135 -13.95 -5.78 -9.96
C ALA A 135 -14.39 -4.31 -10.07
N LEU A 136 -14.49 -3.61 -8.94
CA LEU A 136 -14.81 -2.18 -8.92
C LEU A 136 -13.69 -1.34 -9.54
N GLY A 137 -12.42 -1.68 -9.31
CA GLY A 137 -11.26 -1.00 -9.90
C GLY A 137 -11.20 -1.16 -11.42
N ILE A 138 -11.48 -2.36 -11.94
CA ILE A 138 -11.60 -2.60 -13.38
C ILE A 138 -12.75 -1.77 -13.95
N TYR A 139 -13.91 -1.78 -13.29
CA TYR A 139 -15.06 -0.98 -13.72
C TYR A 139 -14.75 0.52 -13.75
N LEU A 140 -14.08 1.03 -12.71
CA LEU A 140 -13.59 2.41 -12.63
C LEU A 140 -12.66 2.76 -13.78
N THR A 141 -11.74 1.87 -14.11
CA THR A 141 -10.78 2.04 -15.20
C THR A 141 -11.56 2.09 -16.52
N PHE A 142 -12.27 1.03 -16.92
CA PHE A 142 -12.81 0.92 -18.28
C PHE A 142 -14.11 1.69 -18.56
N LEU A 143 -14.97 1.90 -17.55
CA LEU A 143 -16.36 2.36 -17.74
C LEU A 143 -16.72 3.57 -16.87
N GLY A 144 -16.10 3.71 -15.70
CA GLY A 144 -16.33 4.82 -14.76
C GLY A 144 -15.51 6.07 -15.06
N ALA A 145 -14.61 5.97 -16.03
CA ALA A 145 -13.69 7.02 -16.39
C ALA A 145 -14.30 8.00 -17.42
N THR A 146 -14.72 9.19 -16.98
CA THR A 146 -15.05 10.31 -17.89
C THR A 146 -13.78 10.91 -18.49
N ASN A 147 -13.87 11.48 -19.70
CA ASN A 147 -12.70 12.01 -20.42
C ASN A 147 -11.79 12.85 -19.51
N PRO A 148 -10.46 12.66 -19.57
CA PRO A 148 -9.51 13.43 -18.78
C PRO A 148 -9.67 14.91 -19.10
N ALA A 149 -9.78 15.74 -18.06
CA ALA A 149 -9.82 17.18 -18.23
C ALA A 149 -8.44 17.74 -17.91
N VAL A 150 -7.85 18.47 -18.88
CA VAL A 150 -6.72 19.34 -18.55
C VAL A 150 -7.27 20.47 -17.69
N VAL A 151 -6.88 20.52 -16.42
CA VAL A 151 -7.18 21.67 -15.58
C VAL A 151 -6.23 22.77 -16.04
N SER A 152 -6.72 23.61 -16.95
CA SER A 152 -6.04 24.81 -17.41
C SER A 152 -6.66 26.01 -16.69
N SER A 153 -5.83 26.78 -15.98
CA SER A 153 -6.19 28.17 -15.67
C SER A 153 -6.41 28.91 -17.01
N SER A 154 -7.31 29.90 -17.07
CA SER A 154 -7.59 30.68 -18.29
C SER A 154 -6.39 31.49 -18.82
N ILE A 155 -5.23 31.35 -18.18
CA ILE A 155 -3.97 31.97 -18.50
C ILE A 155 -3.12 30.95 -19.28
N PRO A 156 -2.63 31.27 -20.49
CA PRO A 156 -1.79 30.39 -21.30
C PRO A 156 -0.35 30.31 -20.77
N LEU A 157 -0.18 30.01 -19.48
CA LEU A 157 1.11 29.73 -18.88
C LEU A 157 1.24 28.24 -18.64
N ASP A 158 2.26 27.62 -19.24
CA ASP A 158 2.55 26.18 -19.13
C ASP A 158 2.79 25.74 -17.67
N ALA A 159 3.19 26.68 -16.80
CA ALA A 159 3.35 26.44 -15.37
C ALA A 159 2.05 26.03 -14.64
N PHE A 160 0.87 26.37 -15.19
CA PHE A 160 -0.44 26.15 -14.56
C PHE A 160 -1.29 25.07 -15.25
N ARG A 161 -0.65 24.15 -15.99
CA ARG A 161 -1.33 22.96 -16.50
C ARG A 161 -1.11 21.77 -15.55
N LEU A 162 -2.19 21.05 -15.25
CA LEU A 162 -2.16 19.79 -14.50
C LEU A 162 -3.11 18.78 -15.17
N CYS A 163 -2.67 17.53 -15.23
CA CYS A 163 -3.53 16.42 -15.59
C CYS A 163 -4.32 15.96 -14.38
N SER A 164 -5.65 16.09 -14.47
CA SER A 164 -6.57 15.59 -13.47
C SER A 164 -7.52 14.60 -14.11
N PHE A 165 -7.75 13.51 -13.40
CA PHE A 165 -8.78 12.56 -13.76
C PHE A 165 -10.04 12.82 -12.94
N GLU A 166 -11.19 12.96 -13.59
CA GLU A 166 -12.48 13.04 -12.90
C GLU A 166 -13.02 11.63 -12.66
N ILE A 167 -12.78 11.11 -11.46
CA ILE A 167 -13.36 9.84 -11.02
C ILE A 167 -14.83 10.09 -10.71
N HIS A 168 -15.72 9.23 -11.22
CA HIS A 168 -17.12 9.26 -10.79
C HIS A 168 -17.21 9.07 -9.26
N ARG A 169 -17.62 10.13 -8.56
CA ARG A 169 -17.47 10.27 -7.09
C ARG A 169 -18.01 9.08 -6.31
N LEU A 170 -19.19 8.58 -6.69
CA LEU A 170 -19.82 7.44 -5.99
C LEU A 170 -19.00 6.15 -6.12
N LEU A 171 -18.37 5.91 -7.28
CA LEU A 171 -17.56 4.73 -7.50
C LEU A 171 -16.22 4.84 -6.76
N GLY A 172 -15.61 6.03 -6.78
CA GLY A 172 -14.41 6.32 -5.99
C GLY A 172 -14.65 6.14 -4.48
N ILE A 173 -15.76 6.68 -3.96
CA ILE A 173 -16.16 6.51 -2.55
C ILE A 173 -16.38 5.03 -2.24
N GLY A 174 -17.04 4.29 -3.13
CA GLY A 174 -17.22 2.84 -2.98
C GLY A 174 -15.88 2.10 -2.89
N TYR A 175 -14.92 2.43 -3.76
CA TYR A 175 -13.59 1.84 -3.76
C TYR A 175 -12.83 2.13 -2.46
N ALA A 176 -12.80 3.40 -2.05
CA ALA A 176 -12.17 3.82 -0.79
C ALA A 176 -12.81 3.14 0.43
N SER A 177 -14.14 3.01 0.44
CA SER A 177 -14.87 2.38 1.55
C SER A 177 -14.55 0.89 1.70
N ILE A 178 -14.44 0.17 0.58
CA ILE A 178 -14.05 -1.26 0.60
C ILE A 178 -12.62 -1.41 1.12
N SER A 179 -11.70 -0.55 0.71
CA SER A 179 -10.31 -0.60 1.23
C SER A 179 -10.25 -0.30 2.73
N ILE A 180 -10.95 0.73 3.21
CA ILE A 180 -11.01 1.05 4.64
C ILE A 180 -11.58 -0.12 5.44
N PHE A 181 -12.64 -0.76 4.94
CA PHE A 181 -13.20 -1.94 5.56
C PHE A 181 -12.19 -3.09 5.64
N PHE A 182 -11.45 -3.34 4.54
CA PHE A 182 -10.40 -4.34 4.50
C PHE A 182 -9.32 -4.08 5.56
N ASP A 183 -8.81 -2.85 5.63
CA ASP A 183 -7.74 -2.48 6.56
C ASP A 183 -8.21 -2.56 8.02
N LEU A 184 -9.42 -2.10 8.33
CA LEU A 184 -10.00 -2.20 9.67
C LEU A 184 -10.22 -3.65 10.11
N ALA A 185 -10.72 -4.50 9.21
CA ALA A 185 -10.90 -5.92 9.49
C ALA A 185 -9.55 -6.63 9.73
N ALA A 186 -8.55 -6.32 8.89
CA ALA A 186 -7.19 -6.81 9.02
C ALA A 186 -6.57 -6.43 10.37
N PHE A 187 -6.64 -5.15 10.72
CA PHE A 187 -6.12 -4.62 11.98
C PHE A 187 -6.79 -5.23 13.20
N SER A 188 -8.12 -5.33 13.17
CA SER A 188 -8.90 -5.93 14.26
C SER A 188 -8.48 -7.37 14.53
N LEU A 189 -8.20 -8.15 13.47
CA LEU A 189 -7.70 -9.52 13.62
C LEU A 189 -6.27 -9.59 14.12
N ILE A 190 -5.37 -8.73 13.63
CA ILE A 190 -3.97 -8.69 14.07
C ILE A 190 -3.88 -8.36 15.56
N ILE A 191 -4.59 -7.31 16.02
CA ILE A 191 -4.64 -6.95 17.44
C ILE A 191 -5.37 -8.03 18.25
N GLY A 192 -6.50 -8.52 17.78
CA GLY A 192 -7.26 -9.56 18.48
C GLY A 192 -6.43 -10.82 18.71
N PHE A 193 -5.66 -11.24 17.70
CA PHE A 193 -4.73 -12.36 17.80
C PHE A 193 -3.56 -12.04 18.74
N GLY A 194 -2.95 -10.86 18.62
CA GLY A 194 -1.87 -10.41 19.50
C GLY A 194 -2.27 -10.42 20.98
N ARG A 195 -3.48 -9.91 21.29
CA ARG A 195 -4.03 -9.90 22.66
C ARG A 195 -4.35 -11.31 23.16
N ARG A 196 -4.95 -12.18 22.34
CA ARG A 196 -5.24 -13.58 22.73
C ARG A 196 -3.97 -14.36 23.05
N THR A 197 -2.95 -14.23 22.21
CA THR A 197 -1.66 -14.89 22.43
C THR A 197 -0.95 -14.33 23.67
N GLY A 198 -1.01 -13.02 23.90
CA GLY A 198 -0.45 -12.39 25.11
C GLY A 198 -1.18 -12.78 26.41
N LEU A 199 -2.52 -12.89 26.38
CA LEU A 199 -3.31 -13.30 27.54
C LEU A 199 -3.11 -14.78 27.89
N ASN A 200 -3.02 -15.66 26.88
CA ASN A 200 -2.73 -17.08 27.09
C ASN A 200 -1.25 -17.35 27.47
N ALA A 201 -0.34 -16.39 27.23
CA ALA A 201 1.05 -16.50 27.68
C ALA A 201 1.21 -16.29 29.20
N ASN A 202 0.22 -15.69 29.88
CA ASN A 202 0.23 -15.59 31.34
C ASN A 202 -0.10 -16.92 32.04
N SER A 203 -0.65 -17.92 31.34
CA SER A 203 -0.98 -19.24 31.92
C SER A 203 0.05 -20.33 31.62
N VAL A 204 0.97 -20.13 30.67
CA VAL A 204 2.03 -21.10 30.34
C VAL A 204 3.36 -20.38 30.20
N ALA A 205 4.20 -20.54 31.21
CA ALA A 205 5.60 -20.10 31.22
C ALA A 205 6.40 -20.81 30.12
N MET A 206 6.38 -20.26 28.89
CA MET A 206 7.25 -20.72 27.80
C MET A 206 7.67 -19.58 26.87
N SER A 207 8.63 -18.79 27.34
CA SER A 207 9.82 -18.29 26.64
C SER A 207 9.78 -17.56 25.27
N ARG A 208 8.65 -17.19 24.64
CA ARG A 208 8.70 -16.31 23.43
C ARG A 208 7.62 -15.20 23.29
N PRO A 209 7.34 -14.38 24.32
CA PRO A 209 6.44 -13.23 24.20
C PRO A 209 7.01 -12.07 23.36
N SER A 210 8.33 -11.97 23.18
CA SER A 210 8.96 -10.82 22.52
C SER A 210 8.66 -10.72 21.03
N LEU A 211 8.65 -11.84 20.30
CA LEU A 211 8.51 -11.83 18.84
C LEU A 211 7.12 -11.39 18.39
N VAL A 212 6.06 -11.91 19.03
CA VAL A 212 4.67 -11.55 18.70
C VAL A 212 4.41 -10.08 19.06
N HIS A 213 4.93 -9.62 20.21
CA HIS A 213 4.81 -8.23 20.62
C HIS A 213 5.49 -7.27 19.64
N THR A 214 6.71 -7.58 19.19
CA THR A 214 7.41 -6.77 18.17
C THR A 214 6.65 -6.74 16.84
N ILE A 215 6.18 -7.90 16.36
CA ILE A 215 5.40 -7.97 15.11
C ILE A 215 4.11 -7.14 15.20
N VAL A 216 3.39 -7.20 16.31
CA VAL A 216 2.14 -6.44 16.51
C VAL A 216 2.43 -4.93 16.61
N HIS A 217 3.50 -4.56 17.31
CA HIS A 217 3.93 -3.16 17.41
C HIS A 217 4.24 -2.58 16.03
N ASP A 218 5.07 -3.27 15.25
CA ASP A 218 5.48 -2.82 13.92
C ASP A 218 4.28 -2.77 12.95
N ALA A 219 3.37 -3.75 13.04
CA ALA A 219 2.14 -3.76 12.26
C ALA A 219 1.18 -2.61 12.62
N THR A 220 1.18 -2.16 13.88
CA THR A 220 0.30 -1.08 14.35
C THR A 220 0.72 0.28 13.79
N VAL A 221 2.02 0.56 13.77
CA VAL A 221 2.55 1.80 13.18
C VAL A 221 2.22 1.86 11.69
N TYR A 222 2.45 0.76 10.99
CA TYR A 222 2.11 0.66 9.57
C TYR A 222 0.61 0.89 9.30
N PHE A 223 -0.26 0.23 10.07
CA PHE A 223 -1.71 0.40 9.92
C PHE A 223 -2.14 1.86 10.09
N PHE A 224 -1.53 2.60 11.02
CA PHE A 224 -1.86 4.00 11.23
C PHE A 224 -1.61 4.85 9.98
N PHE A 225 -0.47 4.66 9.30
CA PHE A 225 -0.15 5.40 8.08
C PHE A 225 -1.11 5.07 6.94
N VAL A 226 -1.39 3.78 6.71
CA VAL A 226 -2.31 3.35 5.64
C VAL A 226 -3.74 3.78 5.91
N PHE A 227 -4.21 3.60 7.14
CA PHE A 227 -5.56 4.04 7.50
C PHE A 227 -5.70 5.56 7.34
N THR A 228 -4.68 6.33 7.71
CA THR A 228 -4.67 7.78 7.52
C THR A 228 -4.67 8.15 6.04
N SER A 229 -3.89 7.47 5.19
CA SER A 229 -3.89 7.72 3.75
C SER A 229 -5.25 7.40 3.11
N GLN A 230 -5.90 6.30 3.51
CA GLN A 230 -7.23 5.95 2.99
C GLN A 230 -8.32 6.92 3.46
N ILE A 231 -8.24 7.43 4.69
CA ILE A 231 -9.13 8.50 5.15
C ILE A 231 -8.91 9.77 4.34
N ILE A 232 -7.66 10.18 4.13
CA ILE A 232 -7.34 11.37 3.33
C ILE A 232 -7.91 11.22 1.92
N PHE A 233 -7.77 10.05 1.29
CA PHE A 233 -8.34 9.77 -0.02
C PHE A 233 -9.87 9.86 -0.02
N LEU A 234 -10.53 9.25 0.96
CA LEU A 234 -11.99 9.34 1.10
C LEU A 234 -12.46 10.79 1.28
N LEU A 235 -11.82 11.55 2.17
CA LEU A 235 -12.14 12.96 2.41
C LEU A 235 -11.95 13.80 1.15
N THR A 236 -10.89 13.50 0.39
CA THR A 236 -10.60 14.20 -0.86
C THR A 236 -11.63 13.89 -1.94
N LEU A 237 -12.19 12.68 -1.98
CA LEU A 237 -13.27 12.34 -2.90
C LEU A 237 -14.61 13.00 -2.51
N ILE A 238 -14.87 13.20 -1.21
CA ILE A 238 -16.11 13.80 -0.70
C ILE A 238 -16.07 15.32 -0.82
N PHE A 239 -14.99 15.95 -0.35
CA PHE A 239 -14.88 17.40 -0.17
C PHE A 239 -13.94 18.07 -1.18
N GLY A 240 -13.05 17.31 -1.81
CA GLY A 240 -12.02 17.85 -2.69
C GLY A 240 -12.58 18.45 -3.97
N ARG A 241 -11.86 19.47 -4.48
CA ARG A 241 -12.05 19.98 -5.83
C ARG A 241 -11.49 18.97 -6.85
N VAL A 242 -11.90 19.11 -8.11
CA VAL A 242 -11.39 18.30 -9.23
C VAL A 242 -9.85 18.33 -9.23
N GLY A 243 -9.22 17.15 -9.18
CA GLY A 243 -7.75 16.99 -9.16
C GLY A 243 -7.13 16.78 -7.78
N ALA A 244 -7.84 17.08 -6.70
CA ALA A 244 -7.34 16.79 -5.36
C ALA A 244 -7.18 15.27 -5.14
N SER A 245 -8.08 14.46 -5.72
CA SER A 245 -8.04 12.99 -5.61
C SER A 245 -6.76 12.39 -6.20
N SER A 246 -6.16 13.02 -7.21
CA SER A 246 -4.88 12.59 -7.80
C SER A 246 -3.73 12.71 -6.80
N VAL A 247 -3.76 13.74 -5.94
CA VAL A 247 -2.77 13.93 -4.86
C VAL A 247 -2.84 12.80 -3.86
N ALA A 248 -4.06 12.44 -3.46
CA ALA A 248 -4.27 11.37 -2.51
C ALA A 248 -3.91 9.99 -3.11
N ILE A 249 -4.11 9.79 -4.41
CA ILE A 249 -3.60 8.61 -5.14
C ILE A 249 -2.07 8.56 -5.09
N GLY A 250 -1.39 9.67 -5.39
CA GLY A 250 0.07 9.79 -5.27
C GLY A 250 0.58 9.51 -3.85
N PHE A 251 -0.14 9.97 -2.83
CA PHE A 251 0.23 9.65 -1.46
C PHE A 251 0.10 8.16 -1.14
N ILE A 252 -0.97 7.51 -1.62
CA ILE A 252 -1.16 6.07 -1.43
C ILE A 252 -0.08 5.27 -2.16
N SER A 253 0.29 5.65 -3.39
CA SER A 253 1.41 5.01 -4.11
C SER A 253 2.75 5.17 -3.39
N VAL A 254 2.92 6.23 -2.61
CA VAL A 254 4.09 6.40 -1.74
C VAL A 254 4.00 5.54 -0.49
N VAL A 255 2.83 5.39 0.14
CA VAL A 255 2.65 4.68 1.43
C VAL A 255 2.61 3.15 1.28
N ASP A 256 1.95 2.61 0.25
CA ASP A 256 1.78 1.16 0.01
C ASP A 256 3.09 0.35 -0.15
N PRO A 257 4.19 0.90 -0.65
CA PRO A 257 5.47 0.20 -0.71
C PRO A 257 6.11 0.03 0.67
N PHE A 258 5.88 0.98 1.60
CA PHE A 258 6.38 0.87 2.98
C PHE A 258 5.78 -0.34 3.70
N SER A 259 4.53 -0.70 3.39
CA SER A 259 3.88 -1.92 3.89
C SER A 259 4.72 -3.15 3.66
N VAL A 260 5.27 -3.23 2.45
CA VAL A 260 5.83 -4.45 1.88
C VAL A 260 7.31 -4.52 2.19
N ALA A 261 8.02 -3.37 2.16
CA ALA A 261 9.45 -3.27 2.41
C ALA A 261 9.88 -3.79 3.79
N HIS A 262 9.06 -3.57 4.84
CA HIS A 262 9.35 -4.03 6.20
C HIS A 262 8.90 -5.48 6.46
N TYR A 263 8.54 -6.25 5.43
CA TYR A 263 8.37 -7.67 5.62
C TYR A 263 9.73 -8.30 5.92
N PRO A 264 9.95 -8.92 7.10
CA PRO A 264 11.05 -9.85 7.21
C PRO A 264 10.71 -10.97 6.24
N GLY A 265 11.35 -10.96 5.07
CA GLY A 265 11.24 -12.05 4.12
C GLY A 265 11.48 -13.38 4.83
N PRO A 266 11.11 -14.51 4.23
CA PRO A 266 11.42 -15.82 4.78
C PRO A 266 12.94 -15.97 4.83
N SER A 267 13.54 -15.48 5.92
CA SER A 267 14.95 -15.67 6.19
C SER A 267 15.14 -17.17 6.26
N ARG A 268 16.23 -17.66 5.67
CA ARG A 268 16.68 -19.05 5.79
C ARG A 268 16.71 -19.58 7.22
N ASP A 269 16.56 -18.71 8.20
CA ASP A 269 16.47 -19.00 9.62
C ASP A 269 15.13 -19.63 10.04
N TRP A 270 14.04 -19.45 9.29
CA TRP A 270 12.78 -20.14 9.57
C TRP A 270 12.88 -21.64 9.29
N ASP A 271 13.45 -22.02 8.14
CA ASP A 271 13.70 -23.43 7.81
C ASP A 271 14.79 -24.03 8.70
N ARG A 272 15.87 -23.27 8.97
CA ARG A 272 16.95 -23.76 9.82
C ARG A 272 16.52 -23.96 11.27
N ARG A 273 15.65 -23.09 11.82
CA ARG A 273 15.12 -23.23 13.19
C ARG A 273 14.10 -24.36 13.31
N LEU A 274 13.23 -24.56 12.31
CA LEU A 274 12.30 -25.70 12.26
C LEU A 274 13.04 -27.03 12.12
N LEU A 275 14.15 -27.06 11.37
CA LEU A 275 15.00 -28.25 11.25
C LEU A 275 15.83 -28.51 12.52
N THR A 276 16.32 -27.47 13.22
CA THR A 276 17.05 -27.67 14.49
C THR A 276 16.17 -28.01 15.69
N ASP A 277 14.88 -27.67 15.67
CA ASP A 277 13.94 -28.07 16.75
C ASP A 277 13.48 -29.54 16.62
N ASN A 278 13.61 -30.14 15.42
CA ASN A 278 13.26 -31.55 15.21
C ASN A 278 14.40 -32.52 15.58
N ASP A 279 15.62 -32.01 15.77
CA ASP A 279 16.81 -32.78 16.22
C ASP A 279 17.01 -32.74 17.75
N ARG A 280 16.08 -32.17 18.51
CA ARG A 280 16.11 -32.19 19.99
C ARG A 280 14.94 -32.97 20.57
N THR A 281 14.78 -34.22 20.16
CA THR A 281 14.19 -35.23 21.03
C THR A 281 15.30 -35.84 21.90
N PRO A 282 15.26 -35.72 23.23
CA PRO A 282 16.18 -36.45 24.09
C PRO A 282 15.78 -37.94 24.11
N ASP A 283 16.73 -38.78 23.70
CA ASP A 283 16.72 -40.22 23.98
C ASP A 283 16.61 -40.46 25.49
N ALA A 284 15.45 -40.88 25.97
CA ALA A 284 15.29 -41.49 27.28
C ALA A 284 13.97 -42.27 27.40
N PHE A 285 13.97 -43.52 26.91
CA PHE A 285 13.10 -44.56 27.45
C PHE A 285 13.98 -45.71 27.97
N PRO A 286 13.90 -46.07 29.27
CA PRO A 286 14.75 -47.10 29.84
C PRO A 286 14.29 -48.49 29.40
N GLN A 287 15.25 -49.31 28.97
CA GLN A 287 15.08 -50.75 28.83
C GLN A 287 14.64 -51.35 30.18
N LYS A 288 13.46 -51.97 30.21
CA LYS A 288 13.14 -53.01 31.19
C LYS A 288 12.95 -54.31 30.43
N GLY A 289 13.92 -55.20 30.59
CA GLY A 289 13.78 -56.59 30.21
C GLY A 289 12.75 -57.29 31.08
N CYS A 290 12.02 -58.24 30.49
CA CYS A 290 11.48 -59.37 31.23
C CYS A 290 11.39 -60.54 30.26
N ASN A 291 12.35 -61.46 30.38
CA ASN A 291 12.22 -62.84 29.92
C ASN A 291 11.47 -63.61 31.01
N ARG A 292 10.32 -64.19 30.67
CA ARG A 292 9.97 -65.60 30.91
C ARG A 292 8.64 -65.93 30.25
#